data_AF-A0A1V5MSS7-F1
#
_entry.id   AF-A0A1V5MSS7-F1
#
_cell.length_a   1.000
_cell.length_b   1.000
_cell.length_c   1.000
_cell.angle_alpha   90.00
_cell.angle_beta   90.00
_cell.angle_gamma   90.00
#
_symmetry.space_group_name_H-M   'P 1'
#
loop_
_entity.id
_entity.type
_entity.pdbx_description
1 polymer ?
#
loop_
_entity_poly.entity_id
_entity_poly.type
_entity_poly.pdbx_seq_one_letter_code
_entity_poly.pdbx_strand_id
1 'polypeptide(L)'
;MPDFFVPLDTSGYTSWYSQVVGNGLVSGFAYTYAVENKERLKAYDTANKLAAYLDDMDLVTPFLRYAAARNVRGRYEFISPSIPMVQRDIKSNIARMLLGEDAFWMLYQDGDPMLGKAVEVIVKASNVVEADEE
;
A
#
# COMPACT_ATOMS: atom_id res chain seq x y z
N MET A 1 -1.45 16.66 23.60
CA MET A 1 -1.79 17.18 22.26
C MET A 1 -0.49 17.21 21.48
N PRO A 2 -0.39 16.61 20.28
CA PRO A 2 0.84 16.66 19.49
C PRO A 2 1.05 18.08 18.93
N ASP A 3 2.30 18.55 18.91
CA ASP A 3 2.64 19.93 18.54
C ASP A 3 2.61 20.20 17.02
N PHE A 4 2.45 19.15 16.20
CA PHE A 4 2.22 19.29 14.75
C PHE A 4 1.04 18.40 14.31
N PHE A 5 0.05 19.02 13.68
CA PHE A 5 -1.05 18.31 13.03
C PHE A 5 -0.73 18.14 11.55
N VAL A 6 -0.64 16.89 11.10
CA VAL A 6 -0.59 16.55 9.67
C VAL A 6 -1.93 15.90 9.33
N PRO A 7 -2.76 16.50 8.45
CA PRO A 7 -4.05 15.92 8.09
C PRO A 7 -3.85 14.60 7.36
N LEU A 8 -4.54 13.55 7.81
CA LEU A 8 -4.61 12.29 7.07
C LEU A 8 -5.50 12.48 5.85
N ASP A 9 -4.95 12.32 4.65
CA ASP A 9 -5.75 12.32 3.43
C ASP A 9 -6.62 11.04 3.41
N THR A 10 -7.92 11.23 3.62
CA THR A 10 -8.93 10.17 3.62
C THR A 10 -9.86 10.26 2.40
N SER A 11 -9.55 11.13 1.43
CA SER A 11 -10.39 11.36 0.25
C SER A 11 -10.63 10.10 -0.58
N GLY A 12 -9.69 9.15 -0.54
CA GLY A 12 -9.82 7.83 -1.18
C GLY A 12 -10.58 6.77 -0.38
N TYR A 13 -10.92 7.02 0.89
CA TYR A 13 -11.58 6.04 1.76
C TYR A 13 -13.09 6.03 1.52
N THR A 14 -13.53 5.25 0.53
CA THR A 14 -14.94 5.15 0.14
C THR A 14 -15.65 3.95 0.78
N SER A 15 -16.99 3.95 0.78
CA SER A 15 -17.78 2.81 1.24
C SER A 15 -17.50 1.51 0.46
N TRP A 16 -17.08 1.64 -0.80
CA TRP A 16 -16.66 0.49 -1.61
C TRP A 16 -15.29 -0.03 -1.14
N TYR A 17 -14.34 0.87 -0.91
CA TYR A 17 -13.01 0.51 -0.38
C TYR A 17 -13.12 -0.21 0.98
N SER A 18 -13.92 0.31 1.91
CA SER A 18 -14.16 -0.33 3.21
C SER A 18 -14.72 -1.74 3.07
N GLN A 19 -15.61 -1.99 2.10
CA GLN A 19 -16.16 -3.33 1.85
C GLN A 19 -15.11 -4.30 1.32
N VAL A 20 -14.32 -3.89 0.33
CA VAL A 20 -13.32 -4.80 -0.25
C VAL A 20 -12.19 -5.14 0.72
N VAL A 21 -11.78 -4.18 1.56
CA VAL A 21 -10.78 -4.41 2.62
C VAL A 21 -11.39 -5.21 3.76
N GLY A 22 -12.56 -4.82 4.28
CA GLY A 22 -13.24 -5.47 5.40
C GLY A 22 -13.63 -6.92 5.12
N ASN A 23 -13.93 -7.25 3.86
CA ASN A 23 -14.22 -8.62 3.43
C ASN A 23 -12.96 -9.41 3.04
N GLY A 24 -11.75 -8.87 3.25
CA GLY A 24 -10.50 -9.54 2.93
C GLY A 24 -10.26 -9.79 1.44
N LEU A 25 -10.93 -9.06 0.55
CA LEU A 25 -10.84 -9.30 -0.90
C LEU A 25 -9.49 -8.87 -1.47
N VAL A 26 -8.89 -7.83 -0.90
CA VAL A 26 -7.58 -7.32 -1.33
C VAL A 26 -6.48 -8.35 -1.07
N SER A 27 -6.40 -8.87 0.17
CA SER A 27 -5.42 -9.90 0.53
C SER A 27 -5.70 -11.22 -0.19
N GLY A 28 -6.96 -11.61 -0.33
CA GLY A 28 -7.36 -12.80 -1.09
C GLY A 28 -6.97 -12.72 -2.57
N PHE A 29 -7.17 -11.57 -3.20
CA PHE A 29 -6.74 -11.34 -4.59
C PHE A 29 -5.22 -11.35 -4.72
N ALA A 30 -4.50 -10.65 -3.84
CA ALA A 30 -3.04 -10.64 -3.83
C ALA A 30 -2.47 -12.06 -3.72
N TYR A 31 -3.09 -12.90 -2.88
CA TYR A 31 -2.73 -14.32 -2.76
C TYR A 31 -2.92 -15.09 -4.06
N THR A 32 -4.10 -14.99 -4.67
CA THR A 32 -4.39 -15.64 -5.95
C THR A 32 -3.39 -15.20 -7.03
N TYR A 33 -3.17 -13.89 -7.16
CA TYR A 33 -2.21 -13.33 -8.12
C TYR A 33 -0.79 -13.86 -7.89
N ALA A 34 -0.32 -13.88 -6.65
CA ALA A 34 1.03 -14.34 -6.30
C ALA A 34 1.23 -15.82 -6.60
N VAL A 35 0.23 -16.66 -6.34
CA VAL A 35 0.27 -18.10 -6.67
C VAL A 35 0.28 -18.32 -8.18
N GLU A 36 -0.60 -17.65 -8.92
CA GLU A 36 -0.70 -17.79 -10.39
C GLU A 36 0.55 -17.28 -11.13
N ASN A 37 1.23 -16.28 -10.58
CA ASN A 37 2.41 -15.66 -11.18
C ASN A 37 3.73 -16.07 -10.50
N LYS A 38 3.71 -17.11 -9.66
CA LYS A 38 4.84 -17.50 -8.80
C LYS A 38 6.17 -17.58 -9.54
N GLU A 39 6.21 -18.25 -10.69
CA GLU A 39 7.45 -18.43 -11.45
C GLU A 39 8.05 -17.11 -11.96
N ARG A 40 7.20 -16.15 -12.35
CA ARG A 40 7.64 -14.81 -12.76
C ARG A 40 8.10 -14.00 -11.56
N LEU A 41 7.37 -14.11 -10.44
CA LEU A 41 7.62 -13.33 -9.24
C LEU A 41 8.92 -13.73 -8.51
N LYS A 42 9.40 -14.97 -8.68
CA LYS A 42 10.69 -15.43 -8.14
C LYS A 42 11.89 -14.60 -8.62
N ALA A 43 11.78 -13.89 -9.74
CA ALA A 43 12.85 -13.05 -10.27
C ALA A 43 13.10 -11.77 -9.45
N TYR A 44 12.17 -11.39 -8.56
CA TYR A 44 12.24 -10.17 -7.76
C TYR A 44 12.59 -10.49 -6.30
N ASP A 45 13.86 -10.32 -5.98
CA ASP A 45 14.48 -10.62 -4.67
C ASP A 45 14.36 -9.47 -3.64
N THR A 46 13.91 -8.30 -4.08
CA THR A 46 13.89 -7.06 -3.28
C THR A 46 12.59 -6.31 -3.51
N ALA A 47 12.14 -5.62 -2.45
CA ALA A 47 10.91 -4.85 -2.45
C ALA A 47 10.85 -3.84 -3.61
N ASN A 48 11.96 -3.13 -3.87
CA ASN A 48 12.05 -2.11 -4.93
C ASN A 48 11.91 -2.71 -6.34
N LYS A 49 12.59 -3.83 -6.62
CA LYS A 49 12.48 -4.48 -7.95
C LYS A 49 11.07 -5.03 -8.17
N LEU A 50 10.48 -5.60 -7.12
CA LEU A 50 9.10 -6.08 -7.17
C LEU A 50 8.10 -4.94 -7.38
N ALA A 51 8.25 -3.82 -6.67
CA ALA A 51 7.42 -2.65 -6.81
C ALA A 51 7.44 -2.10 -8.25
N ALA A 52 8.64 -1.90 -8.81
CA ALA A 52 8.81 -1.45 -10.18
C ALA A 52 8.11 -2.36 -11.20
N TYR A 53 8.23 -3.69 -11.04
CA TYR A 53 7.51 -4.63 -11.89
C TYR A 53 5.99 -4.52 -11.73
N LEU A 54 5.49 -4.41 -10.50
CA LEU A 54 4.05 -4.35 -10.23
C LEU A 54 3.42 -3.01 -10.64
N ASP A 55 4.19 -1.93 -10.74
CA ASP A 55 3.73 -0.62 -11.23
C ASP A 55 3.40 -0.63 -12.72
N ASP A 56 4.11 -1.45 -13.49
CA ASP A 56 3.83 -1.64 -14.93
C ASP A 56 2.62 -2.55 -15.18
N MET A 57 2.13 -3.26 -14.15
CA MET A 57 1.03 -4.23 -14.28
C MET A 57 -0.33 -3.61 -13.95
N ASP A 58 -1.33 -3.93 -14.77
CA ASP A 58 -2.72 -3.66 -14.41
C ASP A 58 -3.22 -4.69 -13.38
N LEU A 59 -3.15 -4.29 -12.11
CA LEU A 59 -3.67 -5.07 -10.98
C LEU A 59 -5.13 -4.72 -10.64
N VAL A 60 -5.62 -3.56 -11.09
CA VAL A 60 -6.91 -3.00 -10.66
C VAL A 60 -8.05 -3.64 -11.44
N THR A 61 -7.96 -3.73 -12.77
CA THR A 61 -9.01 -4.34 -13.58
C THR A 61 -9.28 -5.80 -13.22
N PRO A 62 -8.27 -6.69 -13.07
CA PRO A 62 -8.53 -8.06 -12.60
C PRO A 62 -9.09 -8.10 -11.17
N PHE A 63 -8.65 -7.19 -10.30
CA PHE A 63 -9.21 -7.09 -8.95
C PHE A 63 -10.70 -6.70 -8.96
N LEU A 64 -11.12 -5.73 -9.78
CA LEU A 64 -12.53 -5.35 -9.91
C LEU A 64 -13.39 -6.53 -10.36
N ARG A 65 -12.89 -7.36 -11.30
CA ARG A 65 -13.56 -8.60 -11.70
C ARG A 65 -13.64 -9.60 -10.53
N TYR A 66 -12.54 -9.77 -9.79
CA TYR A 66 -12.47 -10.65 -8.63
C TYR A 66 -13.47 -10.25 -7.53
N ALA A 67 -13.60 -8.95 -7.25
CA ALA A 67 -14.54 -8.40 -6.28
C ALA A 67 -16.00 -8.53 -6.75
N ALA A 68 -16.27 -8.24 -8.02
CA ALA A 68 -17.59 -8.38 -8.61
C ALA A 68 -18.10 -9.83 -8.59
N ALA A 69 -17.20 -10.81 -8.80
CA ALA A 69 -17.50 -12.24 -8.67
C ALA A 69 -17.85 -12.66 -7.23
N ARG A 70 -17.46 -11.86 -6.23
CA ARG A 70 -17.76 -12.05 -4.80
C ARG A 70 -18.85 -11.11 -4.29
N ASN A 71 -19.71 -10.64 -5.19
CA ASN A 71 -20.85 -9.75 -4.91
C ASN A 71 -20.49 -8.37 -4.34
N VAL A 72 -19.23 -7.94 -4.40
CA VAL A 72 -18.83 -6.56 -4.06
C VAL A 72 -18.68 -5.77 -5.35
N ARG A 73 -19.76 -5.12 -5.77
CA ARG A 73 -19.80 -4.21 -6.92
C ARG A 73 -19.84 -2.77 -6.42
N GLY A 74 -19.13 -1.88 -7.11
CA GLY A 74 -19.11 -0.45 -6.80
C GLY A 74 -19.58 0.38 -7.98
N ARG A 75 -20.11 1.57 -7.70
CA ARG A 75 -20.28 2.60 -8.73
C ARG A 75 -18.94 3.32 -8.94
N TYR A 76 -18.71 3.81 -10.15
CA TYR A 76 -17.43 4.40 -10.54
C TYR A 76 -17.00 5.55 -9.60
N GLU A 77 -17.96 6.34 -9.12
CA GLU A 77 -17.73 7.48 -8.22
C GLU A 77 -17.17 7.06 -6.86
N PHE A 78 -17.42 5.82 -6.42
CA PHE A 78 -16.84 5.27 -5.18
C PHE A 78 -15.59 4.45 -5.44
N ILE A 79 -15.43 3.88 -6.64
CA ILE A 79 -14.25 3.08 -6.99
C ILE A 79 -13.09 4.02 -7.31
N SER A 80 -13.29 5.00 -8.19
CA SER A 80 -12.21 5.82 -8.76
C SER A 80 -11.34 6.50 -7.70
N PRO A 81 -11.88 7.13 -6.63
CA PRO A 81 -11.04 7.75 -5.60
C PRO A 81 -10.19 6.75 -4.81
N SER A 82 -10.65 5.50 -4.72
CA SER A 82 -9.99 4.44 -3.92
C SER A 82 -8.98 3.60 -4.70
N ILE A 83 -8.90 3.75 -6.03
CA ILE A 83 -8.00 2.96 -6.89
C ILE A 83 -6.55 2.98 -6.39
N PRO A 84 -5.94 4.14 -6.07
CA PRO A 84 -4.55 4.18 -5.60
C PRO A 84 -4.35 3.38 -4.31
N MET A 85 -5.29 3.47 -3.36
CA MET A 85 -5.24 2.74 -2.10
C MET A 85 -5.33 1.23 -2.33
N VAL A 86 -6.28 0.79 -3.16
CA VAL A 86 -6.41 -0.63 -3.53
C VAL A 86 -5.14 -1.14 -4.20
N GLN A 87 -4.60 -0.41 -5.17
CA GLN A 87 -3.40 -0.83 -5.90
C GLN A 87 -2.21 -0.97 -4.94
N ARG A 88 -2.00 0.01 -4.05
CA ARG A 88 -0.99 -0.04 -3.00
C ARG A 88 -1.17 -1.25 -2.09
N ASP A 89 -2.39 -1.50 -1.61
CA ASP A 89 -2.66 -2.60 -0.69
C ASP A 89 -2.45 -3.97 -1.37
N ILE A 90 -2.84 -4.12 -2.64
CA ILE A 90 -2.56 -5.33 -3.42
C ILE A 90 -1.04 -5.55 -3.52
N LYS A 91 -0.29 -4.53 -3.96
CA LYS A 91 1.17 -4.60 -4.12
C LYS A 91 1.87 -4.96 -2.81
N SER A 92 1.45 -4.32 -1.71
CA SER A 92 1.99 -4.57 -0.37
C SER A 92 1.73 -6.00 0.08
N ASN A 93 0.52 -6.53 -0.13
CA ASN A 93 0.20 -7.91 0.22
C ASN A 93 0.96 -8.93 -0.65
N ILE A 94 1.21 -8.64 -1.94
CA ILE A 94 2.07 -9.49 -2.78
C ILE A 94 3.50 -9.50 -2.21
N ALA A 95 4.05 -8.33 -1.86
CA ALA A 95 5.37 -8.22 -1.25
C ALA A 95 5.47 -8.98 0.08
N ARG A 96 4.45 -8.88 0.95
CA ARG A 96 4.35 -9.66 2.19
C ARG A 96 4.56 -11.14 1.95
N MET A 97 3.90 -11.68 0.93
CA MET A 97 3.92 -13.12 0.65
C MET A 97 5.25 -13.60 0.07
N LEU A 98 5.97 -12.75 -0.65
CA LEU A 98 7.22 -13.12 -1.32
C LEU A 98 8.45 -12.85 -0.45
N LEU A 99 8.46 -11.72 0.26
CA LEU A 99 9.66 -11.15 0.89
C LEU A 99 9.47 -10.90 2.39
N GLY A 100 8.25 -11.08 2.92
CA GLY A 100 7.95 -10.92 4.34
C GLY A 100 7.43 -9.54 4.73
N GLU A 101 7.27 -9.33 6.03
CA GLU A 101 6.56 -8.18 6.60
C GLU A 101 7.25 -6.84 6.34
N ASP A 102 8.58 -6.81 6.34
CA ASP A 102 9.32 -5.57 6.07
C ASP A 102 9.02 -5.05 4.66
N ALA A 103 8.93 -5.95 3.68
CA ALA A 103 8.60 -5.60 2.30
C ALA A 103 7.16 -5.09 2.16
N PHE A 104 6.23 -5.59 2.98
CA PHE A 104 4.87 -5.05 3.07
C PHE A 104 4.92 -3.58 3.47
N TRP A 105 5.61 -3.27 4.57
CA TRP A 105 5.64 -1.91 5.09
C TRP A 105 6.34 -0.96 4.12
N MET A 106 7.44 -1.38 3.49
CA MET A 106 8.13 -0.58 2.47
C MET A 106 7.19 -0.14 1.34
N LEU A 107 6.34 -1.03 0.81
CA LEU A 107 5.43 -0.70 -0.29
C LEU A 107 4.14 -0.03 0.18
N TYR A 108 3.66 -0.36 1.38
CA TYR A 108 2.45 0.23 1.95
C TYR A 108 2.66 1.70 2.33
N GLN A 109 3.90 2.04 2.65
CA GLN A 109 4.32 3.37 3.08
C GLN A 109 4.96 4.18 1.96
N ASP A 110 5.15 3.59 0.78
CA ASP A 110 5.75 4.26 -0.36
C ASP A 110 4.87 5.47 -0.77
N GLY A 111 5.47 6.66 -0.71
CA GLY A 111 4.78 7.93 -0.97
C GLY A 111 4.01 8.55 0.21
N ASP A 112 4.11 8.03 1.44
CA ASP A 112 3.48 8.64 2.62
C ASP A 112 4.28 9.87 3.12
N PRO A 113 3.75 11.10 2.99
CA PRO A 113 4.43 12.30 3.47
C PRO A 113 4.59 12.34 5.00
N MET A 114 3.77 11.60 5.77
CA MET A 114 3.89 11.53 7.23
C MET A 114 5.19 10.84 7.65
N LEU A 115 5.66 9.84 6.91
CA LEU A 115 6.92 9.16 7.23
C LEU A 115 8.12 10.03 6.89
N GLY A 116 8.07 10.75 5.77
CA GLY A 116 9.07 11.77 5.45
C GLY A 116 9.15 12.82 6.57
N LYS A 117 8.00 13.31 7.07
CA LYS A 117 7.94 14.26 8.17
C LYS A 117 8.39 13.67 9.51
N ALA A 118 8.06 12.43 9.82
CA ALA A 118 8.52 11.76 11.04
C ALA A 118 10.04 11.60 11.06
N VAL A 119 10.64 11.18 9.93
CA VAL A 119 12.09 11.11 9.77
C VAL A 119 12.72 12.50 9.87
N GLU A 120 12.16 13.51 9.21
CA GLU A 120 12.64 14.90 9.29
C GLU A 120 12.64 15.43 10.73
N VAL A 121 11.58 15.17 11.50
CA VAL A 121 11.47 15.60 12.90
C VAL A 121 12.47 14.85 13.80
N ILE A 122 12.64 13.54 13.61
CA ILE A 122 13.62 12.74 14.37
C ILE A 122 15.05 13.22 14.09
N VAL A 123 15.42 13.42 12.81
CA VAL A 123 16.74 13.93 12.42
C VAL A 123 16.98 15.33 12.98
N LYS A 124 15.98 16.22 12.89
CA LYS A 124 16.09 17.57 13.45
C LYS A 124 16.23 17.55 14.97
N ALA A 125 15.51 16.66 15.67
CA ALA A 125 15.64 16.51 17.12
C ALA A 125 17.02 15.96 17.53
N SER A 126 17.56 14.96 16.82
CA SER A 126 18.91 14.45 17.07
C SER A 126 19.99 15.51 16.86
N ASN A 127 19.89 16.33 15.80
CA ASN A 127 20.86 17.39 15.53
C ASN A 127 20.80 18.55 16.54
N VAL A 128 19.68 18.73 17.23
CA VAL A 128 19.54 19.74 18.30
C VAL A 128 20.18 19.25 19.60
N VAL A 129 20.11 17.95 19.89
CA VAL A 129 20.76 17.36 21.08
C VAL A 129 22.28 17.42 20.99
N GLU A 130 22.86 17.23 19.80
CA GLU A 130 24.32 17.37 19.59
C GLU A 130 24.80 18.83 19.64
N ALA A 131 23.94 19.80 19.36
CA ALA A 131 24.32 21.22 19.35
C ALA A 131 24.28 21.91 20.73
N ASP A 132 23.62 21.29 21.71
CA ASP A 132 23.55 21.79 23.10
C ASP A 132 24.63 21.16 24.01
N GLU A 133 25.48 20.26 23.48
CA GLU A 133 26.60 19.62 24.20
C GLU A 133 28.00 20.20 23.90
N GLU A 134 28.11 21.28 23.12
CA GLU A 134 29.35 22.10 22.92
C GLU A 134 29.29 23.45 23.65
#